data_AF-A0A3B9MXP8-F1
#
_entry.id   AF-A0A3B9MXP8-F1
#
_cell.length_a   1.000
_cell.length_b   1.000
_cell.length_c   1.000
_cell.angle_alpha   90.00
_cell.angle_beta   90.00
_cell.angle_gamma   90.00
#
_symmetry.space_group_name_H-M   'P 1'
#
loop_
_entity.id
_entity.type
_entity.pdbx_description
1 polymer ?
#
loop_
_entity_poly.entity_id
_entity_poly.type
_entity_poly.pdbx_seq_one_letter_code
_entity_poly.pdbx_strand_id
1 'polypeptide(L)'
;MQKEDLNNLVTIADLNSFSQKIINEIHRLSEKDKPEFYTPNQFSKKTGMPYTTVIHYCKNRMLKARQEFKGGSWQIYASEINRLKEEANINYSAY
;
A
#
# COMPACT_ATOMS: atom_id res chain seq x y z
N MET A 1 -7.95 14.03 48.76
CA MET A 1 -8.23 13.81 47.32
C MET A 1 -9.73 13.67 47.19
N GLN A 2 -10.39 14.62 46.52
CA GLN A 2 -11.85 14.60 46.37
C GLN A 2 -12.24 13.74 45.15
N LYS A 3 -13.50 13.27 45.09
CA LYS A 3 -14.02 12.46 43.96
C LYS A 3 -13.85 13.15 42.60
N GLU A 4 -13.87 14.48 42.60
CA GLU A 4 -13.69 15.31 41.41
C GLU A 4 -12.24 15.26 40.88
N ASP A 5 -11.24 15.12 41.77
CA ASP A 5 -9.84 14.93 41.38
C ASP A 5 -9.62 13.57 40.68
N LEU A 6 -10.40 12.55 41.05
CA LEU A 6 -10.37 11.22 40.42
C LEU A 6 -10.91 11.22 38.98
N ASN A 7 -11.91 12.06 38.69
CA ASN A 7 -12.48 12.18 37.34
C ASN A 7 -11.57 12.95 36.37
N ASN A 8 -10.57 13.67 36.91
CA ASN A 8 -9.55 14.37 36.12
C ASN A 8 -8.30 13.51 35.86
N LEU A 9 -8.24 12.29 36.40
CA LEU A 9 -7.13 11.38 36.20
C LEU A 9 -7.32 10.61 34.88
N VAL A 10 -6.45 10.90 33.92
CA VAL A 10 -6.32 10.10 32.70
C VAL A 10 -6.05 8.65 33.07
N THR A 11 -6.95 7.74 32.69
CA THR A 11 -6.78 6.33 32.97
C THR A 11 -5.93 5.64 31.89
N ILE A 12 -5.39 4.47 32.22
CA ILE A 12 -4.71 3.61 31.23
C ILE A 12 -5.67 3.24 30.08
N ALA A 13 -6.96 3.07 30.37
CA ALA A 13 -7.97 2.78 29.37
C ALA A 13 -8.15 3.96 28.39
N ASP A 14 -8.10 5.20 28.88
CA ASP A 14 -8.19 6.40 28.04
C ASP A 14 -6.99 6.52 27.10
N LEU A 15 -5.78 6.24 27.61
CA LEU A 15 -4.56 6.22 26.80
C LEU A 15 -4.62 5.13 25.71
N ASN A 16 -5.10 3.93 26.06
CA ASN A 16 -5.27 2.84 25.09
C ASN A 16 -6.30 3.20 24.01
N SER A 17 -7.44 3.78 24.41
CA SER A 17 -8.48 4.25 23.49
C SER A 17 -7.95 5.32 22.53
N PHE A 18 -7.18 6.28 23.05
CA PHE A 18 -6.54 7.31 22.25
C PHE A 18 -5.50 6.74 21.29
N SER A 19 -4.64 5.82 21.74
CA SER A 19 -3.67 5.13 20.90
C SER A 19 -4.35 4.40 19.74
N GLN A 20 -5.46 3.71 20.00
CA GLN A 20 -6.21 3.02 18.95
C GLN A 20 -6.83 4.01 17.95
N LYS A 21 -7.36 5.14 18.42
CA LYS A 21 -7.86 6.21 17.53
C LYS A 21 -6.77 6.77 16.62
N ILE A 22 -5.56 6.98 17.14
CA ILE A 22 -4.41 7.43 16.33
C ILE A 22 -4.05 6.38 15.27
N ILE A 23 -3.90 5.11 15.66
CA ILE A 23 -3.54 4.04 14.72
C ILE A 23 -4.58 3.93 13.60
N ASN A 24 -5.86 4.00 13.95
CA ASN A 24 -6.95 3.94 12.97
C ASN A 24 -6.94 5.13 12.01
N GLU A 25 -6.68 6.34 12.51
CA GLU A 25 -6.61 7.52 11.63
C GLU A 25 -5.38 7.49 10.72
N ILE A 26 -4.23 7.01 11.21
CA ILE A 26 -3.03 6.78 10.39
C ILE A 26 -3.31 5.76 9.28
N HIS A 27 -4.00 4.65 9.61
CA HIS A 27 -4.40 3.66 8.61
C HIS A 27 -5.33 4.28 7.56
N ARG A 28 -6.32 5.06 7.98
CA ARG A 28 -7.27 5.74 7.08
C ARG A 28 -6.57 6.71 6.13
N LEU A 29 -5.62 7.50 6.64
CA LEU A 29 -4.82 8.42 5.82
C LEU A 29 -3.92 7.66 4.83
N SER A 30 -3.33 6.55 5.25
CA SER A 30 -2.50 5.67 4.41
C SER A 30 -3.28 5.04 3.26
N GLU A 31 -4.58 4.77 3.43
CA GLU A 31 -5.43 4.19 2.38
C GLU A 31 -5.95 5.21 1.38
N LYS A 32 -6.20 6.45 1.83
CA LYS A 32 -6.72 7.53 0.96
C LYS A 32 -5.76 7.93 -0.16
N ASP A 33 -4.45 7.75 0.06
CA ASP A 33 -3.41 8.20 -0.86
C ASP A 33 -2.82 7.09 -1.75
N LYS A 34 -3.40 5.88 -1.75
CA LYS A 34 -2.93 4.82 -2.65
C LYS A 34 -3.41 5.10 -4.07
N PRO A 35 -2.50 5.37 -5.03
CA PRO A 35 -2.92 5.61 -6.39
C PRO A 35 -3.47 4.32 -7.00
N GLU A 36 -4.51 4.44 -7.82
CA GLU A 36 -5.07 3.30 -8.56
C GLU A 36 -4.05 2.75 -9.58
N PHE A 37 -3.22 3.64 -10.12
CA PHE A 37 -2.22 3.32 -11.15
C PHE A 37 -0.83 3.81 -10.78
N TYR A 38 0.17 3.03 -11.19
CA TYR A 38 1.57 3.42 -11.16
C TYR A 38 2.12 3.55 -12.58
N THR A 39 2.98 4.55 -12.78
CA THR A 39 3.85 4.60 -13.95
C THR A 39 4.92 3.50 -13.87
N PRO A 40 5.55 3.09 -14.99
CA PRO A 40 6.61 2.08 -14.96
C PRO A 40 7.79 2.43 -14.05
N ASN A 41 8.14 3.72 -13.96
CA ASN A 41 9.20 4.19 -13.07
C ASN A 41 8.80 4.04 -11.59
N GLN A 42 7.57 4.43 -11.22
CA GLN A 42 7.07 4.24 -9.86
C GLN A 42 6.97 2.74 -9.50
N PHE A 43 6.49 1.92 -10.44
CA PHE A 43 6.36 0.48 -10.24
C PHE A 43 7.72 -0.20 -10.08
N SER A 44 8.70 0.18 -10.91
CA SER A 44 10.10 -0.24 -10.80
C SER A 44 10.67 0.08 -9.41
N LYS A 45 10.52 1.32 -8.94
CA LYS A 45 10.97 1.73 -7.60
C LYS A 45 10.29 0.97 -6.47
N LYS A 46 8.99 0.67 -6.59
CA LYS A 46 8.23 -0.03 -5.54
C LYS A 46 8.53 -1.53 -5.47
N THR A 47 8.83 -2.16 -6.60
CA THR A 47 9.04 -3.61 -6.69
C THR A 47 10.52 -4.01 -6.70
N GLY A 48 11.43 -3.05 -6.93
CA GLY A 48 12.84 -3.34 -7.20
C GLY A 48 13.09 -3.91 -8.60
N MET A 49 12.05 -4.11 -9.41
CA MET A 49 12.18 -4.62 -10.77
C MET A 49 12.85 -3.58 -11.67
N PRO A 50 13.82 -3.95 -12.53
CA PRO A 50 14.41 -3.02 -13.50
C PRO A 50 13.34 -2.40 -14.41
N TYR A 51 13.47 -1.11 -14.72
CA TYR A 51 12.50 -0.39 -15.56
C TYR A 51 12.25 -1.08 -16.91
N THR A 52 13.32 -1.57 -17.55
CA THR A 52 13.25 -2.29 -18.84
C THR A 52 12.41 -3.57 -18.72
N THR A 53 12.54 -4.30 -17.62
CA THR A 53 11.73 -5.48 -17.30
C THR A 53 10.26 -5.09 -17.10
N VAL A 54 9.98 -4.01 -16.36
CA VAL A 54 8.60 -3.52 -16.19
C VAL A 54 7.96 -3.21 -17.54
N ILE A 55 8.66 -2.50 -18.43
CA ILE A 55 8.16 -2.21 -19.79
C ILE A 55 7.94 -3.48 -20.60
N HIS A 56 8.87 -4.45 -20.55
CA HIS A 56 8.72 -5.74 -21.20
C HIS A 56 7.46 -6.46 -20.70
N TYR A 57 7.21 -6.46 -19.39
CA TYR A 57 6.07 -7.14 -18.80
C TYR A 57 4.74 -6.48 -19.20
N CYS A 58 4.69 -5.15 -19.28
CA CYS A 58 3.52 -4.44 -19.81
C CYS A 58 3.24 -4.81 -21.27
N LYS A 59 4.27 -4.82 -22.13
CA LYS A 59 4.12 -5.17 -23.55
C LYS A 59 3.66 -6.61 -23.76
N ASN A 60 4.12 -7.54 -22.93
CA ASN A 60 3.78 -8.96 -23.01
C ASN A 60 2.56 -9.37 -22.16
N ARG A 61 1.80 -8.39 -21.64
CA ARG A 61 0.59 -8.64 -20.81
C ARG A 61 0.83 -9.48 -19.55
N MET A 62 2.06 -9.47 -19.03
CA MET A 62 2.44 -10.12 -17.78
C MET A 62 2.10 -9.25 -16.55
N LEU A 63 1.92 -7.95 -16.77
CA LEU A 63 1.34 -7.03 -15.80
C LEU A 63 -0.01 -6.54 -16.30
N LYS A 64 -1.00 -6.48 -15.40
CA LYS A 64 -2.25 -5.78 -15.67
C LYS A 64 -1.97 -4.28 -15.79
N ALA A 65 -1.92 -3.79 -17.03
CA ALA A 65 -1.63 -2.40 -17.35
C ALA A 65 -2.42 -1.91 -18.57
N ARG A 66 -2.64 -0.60 -18.65
CA ARG A 66 -3.26 0.05 -19.81
C ARG A 66 -2.40 1.19 -20.33
N GLN A 67 -2.70 1.64 -21.54
CA GLN A 67 -2.27 2.93 -22.06
C GLN A 67 -3.52 3.72 -22.41
N GLU A 68 -3.54 5.02 -22.12
CA GLU A 68 -4.67 5.89 -22.47
C GLU A 68 -4.85 6.00 -23.99
N PHE A 69 -3.73 5.99 -24.73
CA PHE A 69 -3.68 5.94 -26.18
C PHE A 69 -2.52 5.04 -26.63
N LYS A 70 -2.60 4.53 -27.87
CA LYS A 70 -1.56 3.65 -28.44
C LYS A 70 -0.21 4.37 -28.44
N GLY A 71 0.78 3.79 -27.77
CA GLY A 71 2.12 4.38 -27.65
C GLY A 71 2.28 5.40 -26.51
N GLY A 72 1.23 5.67 -25.73
CA GLY A 72 1.28 6.52 -24.55
C GLY A 72 2.01 5.88 -23.36
N SER A 73 2.04 6.59 -22.24
CA SER A 73 2.64 6.03 -21.01
C SER A 73 1.81 4.87 -20.47
N TRP A 74 2.50 3.83 -20.00
CA TRP A 74 1.84 2.72 -19.31
C TRP A 74 1.31 3.15 -17.95
N GLN A 75 0.13 2.65 -17.60
CA GLN A 75 -0.53 2.78 -16.30
C GLN A 75 -0.75 1.37 -15.75
N ILE A 76 0.04 0.99 -14.76
CA ILE A 76 0.03 -0.35 -14.16
C ILE A 76 -0.89 -0.31 -12.95
N TYR A 77 -1.85 -1.23 -12.87
CA TYR A 77 -2.78 -1.27 -11.74
C TYR A 77 -2.03 -1.52 -10.43
N ALA A 78 -2.39 -0.80 -9.37
CA ALA A 78 -1.79 -0.97 -8.05
C ALA A 78 -1.95 -2.38 -7.48
N SER A 79 -3.01 -3.09 -7.88
CA SER A 79 -3.27 -4.49 -7.51
C SER A 79 -2.14 -5.43 -7.91
N GLU A 80 -1.37 -5.10 -8.95
CA GLU A 80 -0.25 -5.93 -9.41
C GLU A 80 0.87 -6.03 -8.36
N ILE A 81 1.05 -5.01 -7.53
CA ILE A 81 2.02 -5.07 -6.43
C ILE A 81 1.62 -6.15 -5.43
N ASN A 82 0.34 -6.22 -5.07
CA ASN A 82 -0.16 -7.20 -4.12
C ASN A 82 -0.13 -8.61 -4.72
N ARG A 83 -0.50 -8.76 -6.00
CA ARG A 83 -0.41 -10.03 -6.72
C ARG A 83 1.02 -10.59 -6.71
N LEU A 84 2.01 -9.76 -7.05
CA LEU A 84 3.42 -10.19 -7.07
C LEU A 84 3.95 -10.57 -5.68
N LYS A 85 3.52 -9.88 -4.62
CA LYS A 85 3.87 -10.25 -3.24
C LYS A 85 3.30 -11.60 -2.85
N GLU A 86 2.04 -11.85 -3.20
CA GLU A 86 1.38 -13.13 -2.93
C GLU A 86 2.09 -14.28 -3.68
N GLU A 87 2.40 -14.09 -4.96
CA GLU A 87 3.16 -15.06 -5.75
C GLU A 87 4.55 -15.34 -5.15
N ALA A 88 5.26 -14.31 -4.70
CA ALA A 88 6.55 -14.48 -4.05
C ALA A 88 6.43 -15.29 -2.74
N ASN A 89 5.40 -15.05 -1.93
CA ASN A 89 5.15 -15.79 -0.69
C ASN A 89 4.79 -17.26 -0.94
N ILE A 90 3.95 -17.52 -1.94
CA ILE A 90 3.59 -18.89 -2.36
C ILE A 90 4.84 -19.63 -2.83
N ASN A 91 5.64 -19.01 -3.70
CA ASN A 91 6.87 -19.61 -4.20
C ASN A 91 7.85 -19.89 -3.06
N TYR A 92 8.03 -18.96 -2.12
CA TYR A 92 8.90 -19.17 -0.96
C TYR A 92 8.43 -20.32 -0.07
N SER A 93 7.12 -20.45 0.17
CA SER A 93 6.54 -21.52 0.99
C SER A 93 6.57 -22.90 0.33
N ALA A 94 6.88 -22.96 -0.96
CA ALA A 94 7.04 -24.21 -1.72
C ALA A 94 8.48 -24.76 -1.70
N TYR A 95 9.43 -24.06 -1.09
CA TYR A 95 10.81 -24.49 -0.84
C TYR A 95 11.04 -24.83 0.63
#